data_AF-A0A7C6FD47-F1
#
_entry.id   AF-A0A7C6FD47-F1
#
_cell.length_a   1.000
_cell.length_b   1.000
_cell.length_c   1.000
_cell.angle_alpha   90.00
_cell.angle_beta   90.00
_cell.angle_gamma   90.00
#
_symmetry.space_group_name_H-M   'P 1'
#
loop_
_entity.id
_entity.type
_entity.pdbx_description
1 polymer ?
#
loop_
_entity_poly.entity_id
_entity_poly.type
_entity_poly.pdbx_seq_one_letter_code
_entity_poly.pdbx_strand_id
1 'polypeptide(L)'
;MAKEKFERTKPHVNIGTIGHVDHGKTTLTAAITAVLALKNESELMDYDAIDNAPEERERGITIATSHVEYETDTRHYAHVDCPGHADYVKNMITGAAQMDGAILVIASTDGPMAQTREHILLSKQVGVPYIVVFLNKEDQLDDEDKEEMLELVEMEVRELLSEYDFPGDDTPI
;
A
#
# COMPACT_ATOMS: atom_id res chain seq x y z
N MET A 1 23.05 22.21 3.80
CA MET A 1 22.42 22.54 5.08
C MET A 1 22.31 21.24 5.86
N ALA A 2 22.70 21.20 7.13
CA ALA A 2 22.51 19.98 7.91
C ALA A 2 21.00 19.71 8.01
N LYS A 3 20.53 18.52 7.60
CA LYS A 3 19.15 18.09 7.87
C LYS A 3 18.90 18.32 9.36
N GLU A 4 17.81 19.02 9.70
CA GLU A 4 17.41 19.20 11.09
C GLU A 4 17.36 17.83 11.78
N LYS A 5 17.80 17.79 13.04
CA LYS A 5 17.82 16.55 13.81
C LYS A 5 16.38 16.14 14.05
N PHE A 6 15.95 15.05 13.42
CA PHE A 6 14.60 14.52 13.60
C PHE A 6 14.34 14.20 15.08
N GLU A 7 13.31 14.83 15.66
CA GLU A 7 12.87 14.58 17.03
C GLU A 7 11.74 13.56 17.05
N ARG A 8 11.98 12.39 17.65
CA ARG A 8 10.96 11.34 17.83
C ARG A 8 10.00 11.74 18.95
N THR A 9 8.99 12.53 18.63
CA THR A 9 7.95 12.98 19.57
C THR A 9 6.75 12.04 19.63
N LYS A 10 6.54 11.23 18.59
CA LYS A 10 5.40 10.30 18.43
C LYS A 10 5.86 8.84 18.33
N PRO A 11 5.02 7.86 18.72
CA PRO A 11 5.28 6.46 18.44
C PRO A 11 5.44 6.23 16.93
N HIS A 12 6.44 5.42 16.56
CA HIS A 12 6.81 5.16 15.18
C HIS A 12 6.31 3.78 14.74
N VAL A 13 5.76 3.69 13.53
CA VAL A 13 5.29 2.44 12.92
C VAL A 13 5.77 2.38 11.48
N ASN A 14 6.36 1.26 11.07
CA ASN A 14 6.72 1.01 9.68
C ASN A 14 5.54 0.36 8.97
N ILE A 15 5.10 0.96 7.87
CA ILE A 15 4.03 0.41 7.04
C ILE A 15 4.45 0.39 5.58
N GLY A 16 3.65 -0.22 4.71
CA GLY A 16 3.87 -0.12 3.28
C GLY A 16 2.72 -0.66 2.45
N THR A 17 2.70 -0.28 1.18
CA THR A 17 1.70 -0.73 0.21
C THR A 17 2.16 -1.99 -0.50
N ILE A 18 1.26 -2.96 -0.60
CA ILE A 18 1.44 -4.21 -1.34
C ILE A 18 0.20 -4.47 -2.20
N GLY A 19 0.32 -5.33 -3.21
CA GLY A 19 -0.78 -5.68 -4.11
C GLY A 19 -0.32 -5.79 -5.56
N HIS A 20 -1.23 -6.23 -6.41
CA HIS A 20 -0.98 -6.47 -7.84
C HIS A 20 -0.53 -5.20 -8.59
N VAL A 21 0.11 -5.39 -9.75
CA VAL A 21 0.46 -4.29 -10.67
C VAL A 21 -0.81 -3.52 -11.06
N ASP A 22 -0.66 -2.22 -11.32
CA ASP A 22 -1.74 -1.31 -11.71
C ASP A 22 -2.91 -1.14 -10.73
N HIS A 23 -2.89 -1.75 -9.55
CA HIS A 23 -3.91 -1.50 -8.51
C HIS A 23 -3.78 -0.13 -7.83
N GLY A 24 -2.75 0.67 -8.16
CA GLY A 24 -2.63 2.06 -7.73
C GLY A 24 -1.93 2.27 -6.37
N LYS A 25 -0.99 1.38 -5.99
CA LYS A 25 -0.19 1.49 -4.76
C LYS A 25 0.50 2.86 -4.62
N THR A 26 1.29 3.24 -5.62
CA THR A 26 2.07 4.47 -5.61
C THR A 26 1.17 5.72 -5.62
N THR A 27 0.07 5.66 -6.38
CA THR A 27 -0.94 6.74 -6.40
C THR A 27 -1.60 6.91 -5.04
N LEU A 28 -1.94 5.81 -4.36
CA LEU A 28 -2.48 5.84 -3.00
C LEU A 28 -1.46 6.41 -2.01
N THR A 29 -0.19 6.00 -2.09
CA THR A 29 0.89 6.52 -1.26
C THR A 29 1.02 8.04 -1.38
N ALA A 30 1.03 8.57 -2.62
CA ALA A 30 1.02 10.01 -2.86
C ALA A 30 -0.23 10.68 -2.29
N ALA A 31 -1.42 10.11 -2.49
CA ALA A 31 -2.67 10.66 -1.95
C ALA A 31 -2.68 10.74 -0.41
N ILE A 32 -2.17 9.71 0.28
CA ILE A 32 -2.03 9.70 1.74
C ILE A 32 -1.15 10.86 2.20
N THR A 33 0.02 11.04 1.57
CA THR A 33 0.91 12.16 1.91
C THR A 33 0.24 13.51 1.66
N ALA A 34 -0.51 13.65 0.57
CA ALA A 34 -1.21 14.88 0.23
C ALA A 34 -2.30 15.23 1.25
N VAL A 35 -3.13 14.25 1.64
CA VAL A 35 -4.19 14.44 2.62
C VAL A 35 -3.61 14.83 3.99
N LEU A 36 -2.52 14.20 4.41
CA LEU A 36 -1.89 14.51 5.70
C LEU A 36 -1.14 15.85 5.68
N ALA A 37 -0.53 16.22 4.56
CA ALA A 37 0.04 17.55 4.35
C ALA A 37 -1.00 18.66 4.47
N LEU A 38 -2.19 18.48 3.89
CA LEU A 38 -3.29 19.42 4.03
C LEU A 38 -3.80 19.53 5.47
N LYS A 39 -3.75 18.43 6.24
CA LYS A 39 -4.24 18.40 7.61
C LYS A 39 -3.22 18.96 8.63
N ASN A 40 -1.94 18.68 8.44
CA ASN A 40 -0.88 18.95 9.41
C ASN A 40 0.10 20.07 8.97
N GLU A 41 -0.19 20.77 7.87
CA GLU A 41 0.71 21.77 7.25
C GLU A 41 2.10 21.22 6.90
N SER A 42 2.24 19.90 6.70
CA SER A 42 3.50 19.26 6.32
C SER A 42 3.78 19.36 4.80
N GLU A 43 5.02 19.07 4.38
CA GLU A 43 5.41 19.15 2.97
C GLU A 43 4.60 18.17 2.10
N LEU A 44 4.01 18.70 1.01
CA LEU A 44 3.36 17.90 -0.01
C LEU A 44 4.41 17.11 -0.80
N MET A 45 4.26 15.78 -0.87
CA MET A 45 5.01 14.95 -1.81
C MET A 45 4.14 14.64 -3.02
N ASP A 46 4.67 14.91 -4.21
CA ASP A 46 4.00 14.61 -5.48
C ASP A 46 4.31 13.17 -5.93
N TYR A 47 3.44 12.59 -6.77
CA TYR A 47 3.60 11.24 -7.32
C TYR A 47 4.98 11.04 -7.96
N ASP A 48 5.41 12.03 -8.75
CA ASP A 48 6.70 12.04 -9.44
C ASP A 48 7.91 12.03 -8.49
N ALA A 49 7.73 12.37 -7.21
CA ALA A 49 8.78 12.30 -6.20
C ALA A 49 9.00 10.86 -5.68
N ILE A 50 7.98 10.01 -5.79
CA ILE A 50 8.01 8.60 -5.36
C ILE A 50 8.60 7.72 -6.47
N ASP A 51 8.08 7.82 -7.69
CA ASP A 51 8.63 7.19 -8.90
C ASP A 51 9.64 8.14 -9.58
N ASN A 52 10.81 8.28 -8.95
CA ASN A 52 11.82 9.26 -9.37
C ASN A 52 12.85 8.68 -10.36
N ALA A 53 12.94 7.35 -10.51
CA ALA A 53 13.90 6.76 -11.43
C ALA A 53 13.43 6.95 -12.89
N PRO A 54 14.33 7.34 -13.82
CA PRO A 54 13.97 7.51 -15.23
C PRO A 54 13.32 6.26 -15.86
N GLU A 55 13.76 5.07 -15.44
CA GLU A 55 13.23 3.79 -15.92
C GLU A 55 11.82 3.48 -15.39
N GLU A 56 11.50 3.91 -14.16
CA GLU A 56 10.16 3.76 -13.58
C GLU A 56 9.16 4.65 -14.31
N ARG A 57 9.53 5.90 -14.59
CA ARG A 57 8.70 6.85 -15.34
C ARG A 57 8.46 6.43 -16.78
N GLU A 58 9.47 5.84 -17.44
CA GLU A 58 9.34 5.36 -18.81
C GLU A 58 8.44 4.11 -18.90
N ARG A 59 8.49 3.24 -17.88
CA ARG A 59 7.72 1.99 -17.86
C ARG A 59 6.36 2.10 -17.16
N GLY A 60 6.12 3.16 -16.40
CA GLY A 60 4.89 3.35 -15.62
C GLY A 60 4.71 2.32 -14.50
N ILE A 61 5.80 1.74 -13.99
CA ILE A 61 5.78 0.75 -12.92
C ILE A 61 6.86 1.05 -11.88
N THR A 62 6.55 0.84 -10.61
CA THR A 62 7.51 0.87 -9.51
C THR A 62 8.50 -0.29 -9.64
N ILE A 63 9.79 0.00 -9.58
CA ILE A 63 10.88 -0.97 -9.68
C ILE A 63 11.59 -1.09 -8.34
N ALA A 64 11.95 0.03 -7.73
CA ALA A 64 12.60 0.10 -6.43
C ALA A 64 11.60 0.41 -5.32
N THR A 65 11.90 0.00 -4.09
CA THR A 65 11.10 0.41 -2.93
C THR A 65 11.36 1.87 -2.62
N SER A 66 10.30 2.68 -2.56
CA SER A 66 10.38 4.09 -2.19
C SER A 66 9.95 4.28 -0.74
N HIS A 67 10.72 5.06 0.02
CA HIS A 67 10.42 5.38 1.42
C HIS A 67 9.86 6.79 1.49
N VAL A 68 8.64 6.93 2.02
CA VAL A 68 8.03 8.22 2.34
C VAL A 68 7.70 8.28 3.83
N GLU A 69 7.83 9.47 4.41
CA GLU A 69 7.52 9.69 5.82
C GLU A 69 6.33 10.65 5.94
N TYR A 70 5.42 10.35 6.85
CA TYR A 70 4.30 11.20 7.20
C TYR A 70 3.82 10.90 8.61
N GLU A 71 3.01 11.77 9.16
CA GLU A 71 2.48 11.59 10.50
C GLU A 71 1.00 11.93 10.61
N THR A 72 0.38 11.36 11.62
CA THR A 72 -0.96 11.72 12.09
C THR A 72 -0.82 12.43 13.44
N ASP A 73 -1.93 12.87 14.00
CA ASP A 73 -1.98 13.41 15.36
C ASP A 73 -1.43 12.43 16.41
N THR A 74 -1.53 11.11 16.14
CA THR A 74 -1.22 10.06 17.11
C THR A 74 0.15 9.41 16.94
N ARG A 75 0.65 9.31 15.71
CA ARG A 75 1.78 8.44 15.34
C ARG A 75 2.55 9.01 14.14
N HIS A 76 3.83 8.67 14.08
CA HIS A 76 4.70 8.86 12.92
C HIS A 76 4.80 7.56 12.12
N TYR A 77 4.79 7.65 10.80
CA TYR A 77 4.87 6.51 9.89
C TYR A 77 6.05 6.66 8.94
N ALA A 78 6.83 5.58 8.80
CA ALA A 78 7.66 5.36 7.62
C ALA A 78 6.91 4.39 6.71
N HIS A 79 6.59 4.83 5.50
CA HIS A 79 5.85 4.07 4.52
C HIS A 79 6.80 3.59 3.40
N VAL A 80 6.80 2.28 3.15
CA VAL A 80 7.56 1.65 2.06
C VAL A 80 6.62 1.29 0.91
N ASP A 81 6.71 2.01 -0.21
CA ASP A 81 5.95 1.68 -1.42
C ASP A 81 6.61 0.50 -2.13
N CYS A 82 5.93 -0.64 -2.23
CA CYS A 82 6.51 -1.86 -2.81
C CYS A 82 6.01 -2.11 -4.23
N PRO A 83 6.88 -2.66 -5.12
CA PRO A 83 6.49 -2.98 -6.49
C PRO A 83 5.49 -4.14 -6.53
N GLY A 84 4.56 -4.10 -7.50
CA GLY A 84 3.54 -5.15 -7.70
C GLY A 84 3.76 -6.05 -8.93
N HIS A 85 4.82 -5.79 -9.70
CA HIS A 85 5.14 -6.59 -10.89
C HIS A 85 5.95 -7.83 -10.48
N ALA A 86 5.63 -8.99 -11.06
CA ALA A 86 6.21 -10.29 -10.69
C ALA A 86 7.75 -10.29 -10.76
N ASP A 87 8.32 -9.62 -11.77
CA ASP A 87 9.79 -9.53 -11.94
C ASP A 87 10.52 -8.82 -10.78
N TYR A 88 9.81 -8.01 -10.00
CA TYR A 88 10.38 -7.22 -8.89
C TYR A 88 9.94 -7.70 -7.51
N VAL A 89 9.38 -8.92 -7.41
CA VAL A 89 8.93 -9.51 -6.14
C VAL A 89 10.05 -9.54 -5.07
N LYS A 90 11.32 -9.66 -5.48
CA LYS A 90 12.47 -9.64 -4.57
C LYS A 90 12.56 -8.33 -3.78
N ASN A 91 12.28 -7.20 -4.43
CA ASN A 91 12.33 -5.89 -3.81
C ASN A 91 11.16 -5.71 -2.84
N MET A 92 9.99 -6.24 -3.19
CA MET A 92 8.84 -6.32 -2.29
C MET A 92 9.20 -7.12 -1.03
N ILE A 93 9.81 -8.31 -1.15
CA ILE A 93 10.21 -9.13 0.01
C ILE A 93 11.10 -8.34 0.97
N THR A 94 12.09 -7.61 0.45
CA THR A 94 12.98 -6.79 1.27
C THR A 94 12.28 -5.61 1.95
N GLY A 95 11.27 -5.02 1.30
CA GLY A 95 10.45 -3.95 1.87
C GLY A 95 9.49 -4.48 2.95
N ALA A 96 8.77 -5.56 2.65
CA ALA A 96 7.79 -6.18 3.53
C ALA A 96 8.40 -6.69 4.83
N ALA A 97 9.64 -7.19 4.81
CA ALA A 97 10.35 -7.62 6.01
C ALA A 97 10.59 -6.51 7.05
N GLN A 98 10.39 -5.24 6.68
CA GLN A 98 10.53 -4.09 7.58
C GLN A 98 9.19 -3.58 8.11
N MET A 99 8.06 -4.16 7.66
CA MET A 99 6.72 -3.63 7.95
C MET A 99 6.14 -4.19 9.25
N ASP A 100 5.69 -3.29 10.12
CA ASP A 100 4.84 -3.60 11.27
C ASP A 100 3.36 -3.80 10.85
N GLY A 101 3.01 -3.39 9.63
CA GLY A 101 1.74 -3.71 8.99
C GLY A 101 1.73 -3.27 7.52
N ALA A 102 0.91 -3.92 6.69
CA ALA A 102 0.82 -3.61 5.27
C ALA A 102 -0.56 -3.11 4.85
N ILE A 103 -0.60 -2.25 3.83
CA ILE A 103 -1.81 -1.81 3.14
C ILE A 103 -1.90 -2.62 1.85
N LEU A 104 -2.85 -3.54 1.78
CA LEU A 104 -3.14 -4.34 0.60
C LEU A 104 -4.07 -3.56 -0.33
N VAL A 105 -3.54 -3.10 -1.46
CA VAL A 105 -4.29 -2.30 -2.43
C VAL A 105 -4.88 -3.20 -3.52
N ILE A 106 -6.20 -3.14 -3.66
CA ILE A 106 -6.95 -3.96 -4.61
C ILE A 106 -7.84 -3.07 -5.46
N ALA A 107 -7.69 -3.14 -6.78
CA ALA A 107 -8.63 -2.46 -7.66
C ALA A 107 -9.98 -3.20 -7.63
N SER A 108 -11.05 -2.49 -7.32
CA SER A 108 -12.41 -3.05 -7.24
C SER A 108 -12.94 -3.52 -8.60
N THR A 109 -12.33 -3.06 -9.70
CA THR A 109 -12.63 -3.54 -11.06
C THR A 109 -12.07 -4.94 -11.35
N ASP A 110 -11.01 -5.32 -10.64
CA ASP A 110 -10.19 -6.49 -10.97
C ASP A 110 -10.31 -7.59 -9.90
N GLY A 111 -10.44 -7.19 -8.63
CA GLY A 111 -10.45 -8.09 -7.49
C GLY A 111 -9.08 -8.73 -7.19
N PRO A 112 -9.05 -9.85 -6.43
CA PRO A 112 -7.79 -10.50 -6.03
C PRO A 112 -7.09 -11.25 -7.18
N MET A 113 -6.00 -10.68 -7.66
CA MET A 113 -5.16 -11.23 -8.73
C MET A 113 -4.04 -12.16 -8.22
N ALA A 114 -3.30 -12.79 -9.13
CA ALA A 114 -2.24 -13.75 -8.78
C ALA A 114 -1.17 -13.16 -7.83
N GLN A 115 -0.71 -11.94 -8.11
CA GLN A 115 0.26 -11.23 -7.28
C GLN A 115 -0.34 -10.78 -5.95
N THR A 116 -1.66 -10.57 -5.86
CA THR A 116 -2.33 -10.31 -4.57
C THR A 116 -2.12 -11.51 -3.64
N ARG A 117 -2.35 -12.74 -4.13
CA ARG A 117 -2.13 -13.97 -3.35
C ARG A 117 -0.66 -14.14 -2.98
N GLU A 118 0.24 -13.95 -3.95
CA GLU A 118 1.68 -14.04 -3.72
C GLU A 118 2.14 -13.02 -2.67
N HIS A 119 1.62 -11.79 -2.72
CA HIS A 119 1.98 -10.75 -1.76
C HIS A 119 1.50 -11.06 -0.35
N ILE A 120 0.30 -11.60 -0.17
CA ILE A 120 -0.21 -12.01 1.15
C ILE A 120 0.66 -13.15 1.70
N LEU A 121 0.93 -14.17 0.89
CA LEU A 121 1.78 -15.30 1.28
C LEU A 121 3.19 -14.84 1.69
N LEU A 122 3.83 -13.99 0.88
CA LEU A 122 5.16 -13.48 1.17
C LEU A 122 5.17 -12.60 2.42
N SER A 123 4.14 -11.75 2.61
CA SER A 123 3.98 -10.94 3.81
C SER A 123 3.91 -11.81 5.07
N LYS A 124 3.17 -12.93 5.00
CA LYS A 124 3.14 -13.91 6.09
C LYS A 124 4.51 -14.53 6.35
N GLN A 125 5.24 -14.92 5.30
CA GLN A 125 6.55 -15.58 5.40
C GLN A 125 7.63 -14.66 5.97
N VAL A 126 7.59 -13.37 5.64
CA VAL A 126 8.54 -12.38 6.18
C VAL A 126 8.11 -11.81 7.53
N GLY A 127 6.94 -12.20 8.03
CA GLY A 127 6.48 -11.90 9.39
C GLY A 127 5.72 -10.60 9.56
N VAL A 128 5.08 -10.08 8.50
CA VAL A 128 4.17 -8.93 8.62
C VAL A 128 2.98 -9.33 9.50
N PRO A 129 2.74 -8.67 10.65
CA PRO A 129 1.76 -9.14 11.62
C PRO A 129 0.33 -8.70 11.31
N TYR A 130 0.15 -7.58 10.61
CA TYR A 130 -1.16 -6.98 10.33
C TYR A 130 -1.28 -6.53 8.88
N ILE A 131 -2.46 -6.71 8.29
CA ILE A 131 -2.83 -6.18 6.98
C ILE A 131 -4.10 -5.35 7.14
N VAL A 132 -4.17 -4.22 6.45
CA VAL A 132 -5.39 -3.45 6.17
C VAL A 132 -5.59 -3.48 4.67
N VAL A 133 -6.82 -3.57 4.19
CA VAL A 133 -7.12 -3.55 2.76
C VAL A 133 -7.61 -2.17 2.36
N PHE A 134 -7.31 -1.76 1.13
CA PHE A 134 -7.90 -0.59 0.50
C PHE A 134 -8.45 -0.98 -0.87
N LEU A 135 -9.77 -0.96 -1.00
CA LEU A 135 -10.46 -1.11 -2.27
C LEU A 135 -10.34 0.21 -3.07
N ASN A 136 -9.66 0.13 -4.21
CA ASN A 136 -9.28 1.26 -5.03
C ASN A 136 -10.03 1.25 -6.38
N LYS A 137 -10.00 2.38 -7.10
CA LYS A 137 -10.64 2.53 -8.42
C LYS A 137 -12.15 2.29 -8.44
N GLU A 138 -12.82 2.54 -7.32
CA GLU A 138 -14.28 2.44 -7.26
C GLU A 138 -14.99 3.43 -8.21
N ASP A 139 -14.31 4.49 -8.64
CA ASP A 139 -14.78 5.45 -9.64
C ASP A 139 -14.92 4.85 -11.04
N GLN A 140 -14.33 3.67 -11.29
CA GLN A 140 -14.39 2.97 -12.58
C GLN A 140 -15.52 1.94 -12.65
N LEU A 141 -16.20 1.67 -11.54
CA LEU A 141 -17.36 0.78 -11.50
C LEU A 141 -18.62 1.53 -11.96
N ASP A 142 -19.49 0.83 -12.69
CA ASP A 142 -20.80 1.36 -13.06
C ASP A 142 -21.69 1.50 -11.81
N ASP A 143 -22.35 2.64 -11.65
CA ASP A 143 -23.15 2.95 -10.46
C ASP A 143 -24.28 1.94 -10.19
N GLU A 144 -24.77 1.25 -11.23
CA GLU A 144 -25.85 0.26 -11.13
C GLU A 144 -25.39 -1.03 -10.42
N ASP A 145 -24.13 -1.44 -10.63
CA ASP A 145 -23.59 -2.72 -10.14
C ASP A 145 -22.49 -2.53 -9.09
N LYS A 146 -22.15 -1.28 -8.75
CA LYS A 146 -21.02 -0.93 -7.88
C LYS A 146 -21.07 -1.59 -6.50
N GLU A 147 -22.23 -1.58 -5.84
CA GLU A 147 -22.38 -2.16 -4.50
C GLU A 147 -22.17 -3.68 -4.52
N GLU A 148 -22.78 -4.38 -5.48
CA GLU A 148 -22.62 -5.83 -5.65
C GLU A 148 -21.17 -6.21 -5.97
N MET A 149 -20.51 -5.45 -6.84
CA MET A 149 -19.10 -5.68 -7.17
C MET A 149 -18.17 -5.46 -5.97
N LEU A 150 -18.41 -4.42 -5.16
CA LEU A 150 -17.61 -4.16 -3.96
C LEU A 150 -17.80 -5.26 -2.92
N GLU A 151 -19.05 -5.67 -2.67
CA GLU A 151 -19.35 -6.79 -1.75
C GLU A 151 -18.69 -8.09 -2.21
N LEU A 152 -18.77 -8.41 -3.51
CA LEU A 152 -18.15 -9.60 -4.08
C LEU A 152 -16.63 -9.58 -3.90
N VAL A 153 -15.98 -8.47 -4.27
CA VAL A 153 -14.52 -8.32 -4.14
C VAL A 153 -14.11 -8.37 -2.66
N GLU A 154 -14.85 -7.72 -1.77
CA GLU A 154 -14.60 -7.78 -0.34
C GLU A 154 -14.65 -9.22 0.18
N MET A 155 -15.69 -9.98 -0.18
CA MET A 155 -15.82 -11.39 0.20
C MET A 155 -14.61 -12.22 -0.26
N GLU A 156 -14.21 -12.10 -1.54
CA GLU A 156 -13.05 -12.82 -2.08
C GLU A 156 -11.75 -12.43 -1.36
N VAL A 157 -11.58 -11.16 -0.97
CA VAL A 157 -10.41 -10.71 -0.21
C VAL A 157 -10.39 -11.29 1.19
N ARG A 158 -11.54 -11.32 1.89
CA ARG A 158 -11.64 -11.90 3.24
C ARG A 158 -11.32 -13.39 3.24
N GLU A 159 -11.84 -14.12 2.26
CA GLU A 159 -11.51 -15.54 2.06
C GLU A 159 -10.02 -15.74 1.82
N LEU A 160 -9.42 -14.91 0.95
CA LEU A 160 -8.00 -14.99 0.62
C LEU A 160 -7.09 -14.66 1.82
N LEU A 161 -7.43 -13.65 2.61
CA LEU A 161 -6.71 -13.34 3.85
C LEU A 161 -6.78 -14.51 4.84
N SER A 162 -7.96 -15.12 4.98
CA SER A 162 -8.19 -16.26 5.86
C SER A 162 -7.42 -17.50 5.42
N GLU A 163 -7.28 -17.73 4.11
CA GLU A 163 -6.48 -18.83 3.54
C GLU A 163 -5.01 -18.77 3.98
N TYR A 164 -4.46 -17.56 4.17
CA TYR A 164 -3.07 -17.33 4.57
C TYR A 164 -2.90 -16.94 6.05
N ASP A 165 -3.84 -17.35 6.90
CA ASP A 165 -3.81 -17.13 8.36
C ASP A 165 -3.73 -15.65 8.76
N PHE A 166 -4.36 -14.76 8.00
CA PHE A 166 -4.70 -13.41 8.44
C PHE A 166 -6.17 -13.36 8.89
N PRO A 167 -6.55 -12.46 9.81
CA PRO A 167 -7.92 -12.39 10.31
C PRO A 167 -8.85 -11.72 9.29
N GLY A 168 -9.25 -12.44 8.24
CA GLY A 168 -10.03 -11.92 7.11
C GLY A 168 -11.29 -11.18 7.53
N ASP A 169 -12.09 -11.75 8.44
CA ASP A 169 -13.36 -11.16 8.91
C ASP A 169 -13.19 -9.90 9.76
N ASP A 170 -12.10 -9.80 10.53
CA ASP A 170 -11.83 -8.65 11.42
C ASP A 170 -10.95 -7.58 10.76
N THR A 171 -10.41 -7.87 9.57
CA THR A 171 -9.54 -6.94 8.83
C THR A 171 -10.38 -5.76 8.32
N PRO A 172 -9.95 -4.50 8.56
CA PRO A 172 -10.56 -3.34 7.91
C PRO A 172 -10.32 -3.40 6.40
N ILE A 173 -11.41 -3.26 5.63
CA ILE A 173 -11.44 -3.21 4.16
C ILE A 173 -12.13 -1.90 3.75
#